data_AF-A0A5N4C289-F1
#
_entry.id   AF-A0A5N4C289-F1
#
_cell.length_a   1.000
_cell.length_b   1.000
_cell.length_c   1.000
_cell.angle_alpha   90.00
_cell.angle_beta   90.00
_cell.angle_gamma   90.00
#
_symmetry.space_group_name_H-M   'P 1'
#
loop_
_entity.id
_entity.type
_entity.pdbx_description
1 polymer ?
#
loop_
_entity_poly.entity_id
_entity_poly.type
_entity_poly.pdbx_seq_one_letter_code
_entity_poly.pdbx_strand_id
1 'polypeptide(L)'
;MEFAKNMYELHKKVSPNELILGWYATGHDITEHSVLIHQYYSQEAPSPTHLTVDTSLQNGRMSIKAYVSTLMGVPGRTVGVMFTPLTVKYAYYDTERIEVDLIMKTCFSPNRVIGLSSDSQQFGDFETMLNSNISDLLMVTYLANLTQSQITLNEKLVNL
;
A
#
# COMPACT_ATOMS: atom_id res chain seq x y z
N MET A 1 14.50 -15.44 21.03
CA MET A 1 14.51 -14.05 21.54
C MET A 1 15.82 -13.32 21.26
N GLU A 2 16.98 -13.99 21.32
CA GLU A 2 18.30 -13.35 21.16
C GLU A 2 18.52 -12.72 19.77
N PHE A 3 17.99 -13.34 18.72
CA PHE A 3 18.08 -12.78 17.36
C PHE A 3 17.48 -11.38 17.22
N ALA A 4 16.28 -11.16 17.78
CA ALA A 4 15.60 -9.87 17.69
C ALA A 4 16.36 -8.75 18.42
N LYS A 5 16.99 -9.09 19.56
CA LYS A 5 17.84 -8.17 20.32
C LYS A 5 19.11 -7.83 19.54
N ASN A 6 19.79 -8.84 19.00
CA ASN A 6 20.99 -8.63 18.19
C ASN A 6 20.71 -7.76 16.96
N MET A 7 19.59 -8.00 16.27
CA MET A 7 19.19 -7.19 15.11
C MET A 7 18.87 -5.75 15.52
N TYR A 8 18.15 -5.55 16.63
CA TYR A 8 17.86 -4.22 17.14
C TYR A 8 19.14 -3.44 17.50
N GLU A 9 20.12 -4.08 18.11
CA GLU A 9 21.42 -3.46 18.41
C GLU A 9 22.17 -3.03 17.13
N LEU A 10 22.10 -3.84 16.07
CA LEU A 10 22.69 -3.49 14.77
C LEU A 10 21.99 -2.28 14.14
N HIS A 11 20.65 -2.26 14.12
CA HIS A 11 19.88 -1.12 13.64
C HIS A 11 20.20 0.16 14.42
N LYS A 12 20.30 0.06 15.73
CA LYS A 12 20.62 1.20 16.60
C LYS A 12 22.03 1.76 16.36
N LYS A 13 22.98 0.94 15.89
CA LYS A 13 24.31 1.41 15.47
C LYS A 13 24.25 2.20 14.16
N VAL A 14 23.38 1.81 13.24
CA VAL A 14 23.21 2.52 11.95
C VAL A 14 22.41 3.79 12.15
N SER A 15 21.31 3.73 12.91
CA SER A 15 20.41 4.83 13.15
C SER A 15 19.89 4.81 14.59
N PRO A 16 20.41 5.67 15.47
CA PRO A 16 20.06 5.65 16.90
C PRO A 16 18.62 6.13 17.20
N ASN A 17 17.98 6.78 16.23
CA ASN A 17 16.61 7.29 16.35
C ASN A 17 15.54 6.23 16.08
N GLU A 18 15.92 5.03 15.63
CA GLU A 18 14.97 3.94 15.36
C GLU A 18 14.48 3.29 16.67
N LEU A 19 13.16 3.14 16.76
CA LEU A 19 12.47 2.52 17.89
C LEU A 19 11.64 1.32 17.40
N ILE A 20 11.40 0.37 18.30
CA ILE A 20 10.55 -0.79 18.01
C ILE A 20 9.10 -0.30 17.92
N LEU A 21 8.52 -0.35 16.72
CA LEU A 21 7.12 0.04 16.48
C LEU A 21 6.15 -1.15 16.51
N GLY A 22 6.64 -2.38 16.33
CA GLY A 22 5.80 -3.56 16.23
C GLY A 22 6.43 -4.68 15.43
N TRP A 23 5.60 -5.53 14.82
CA TRP A 23 6.01 -6.74 14.14
C TRP A 23 5.06 -7.07 12.98
N TYR A 24 5.53 -7.86 12.02
CA TYR A 24 4.73 -8.29 10.87
C TYR A 24 4.64 -9.82 10.79
N ALA A 25 3.58 -10.31 10.17
CA ALA A 25 3.39 -11.71 9.81
C ALA A 25 2.90 -11.85 8.38
N THR A 26 3.17 -13.00 7.77
CA THR A 26 2.57 -13.41 6.52
C THR A 26 1.25 -14.14 6.78
N GLY A 27 0.19 -13.77 6.07
CA GLY A 27 -1.15 -14.31 6.26
C GLY A 27 -2.25 -13.30 5.97
N HIS A 28 -3.45 -13.79 5.68
CA HIS A 28 -4.62 -12.96 5.35
C HIS A 28 -5.38 -12.48 6.59
N ASP A 29 -5.34 -13.27 7.67
CA ASP A 29 -6.06 -13.06 8.92
C ASP A 29 -5.15 -13.26 10.14
N ILE A 30 -5.63 -12.75 11.28
CA ILE A 30 -4.97 -12.88 12.57
C ILE A 30 -5.14 -14.30 13.08
N THR A 31 -4.04 -14.91 13.51
CA THR A 31 -4.03 -16.27 14.06
C THR A 31 -3.93 -16.25 15.58
N GLU A 32 -4.23 -17.37 16.23
CA GLU A 32 -4.05 -17.53 17.68
C GLU A 32 -2.59 -17.27 18.10
N HIS A 33 -1.63 -17.69 17.27
CA HIS A 33 -0.20 -17.45 17.51
C HIS A 33 0.15 -15.96 17.53
N SER A 34 -0.64 -15.11 16.87
CA SER A 34 -0.43 -13.66 16.90
C SER A 34 -0.56 -13.09 18.32
N VAL A 35 -1.40 -13.68 19.17
CA VAL A 35 -1.57 -13.21 20.57
C VAL A 35 -0.29 -13.42 21.37
N LEU A 36 0.38 -14.57 21.20
CA LEU A 36 1.62 -14.90 21.91
C LEU A 36 2.78 -13.99 21.51
N ILE A 37 2.95 -13.75 20.21
CA ILE A 37 3.99 -12.85 19.69
C ILE A 37 3.70 -11.41 20.13
N HIS A 38 2.42 -11.02 20.11
CA HIS A 38 2.01 -9.69 20.53
C HIS A 38 2.28 -9.43 22.01
N GLN A 39 2.01 -10.42 22.88
CA GLN A 39 2.32 -10.32 24.30
C GLN A 39 3.83 -10.13 24.55
N TYR A 40 4.68 -10.79 23.77
CA TYR A 40 6.13 -10.58 23.84
C TYR A 40 6.51 -9.13 23.50
N TYR A 41 6.07 -8.61 22.35
CA TYR A 41 6.42 -7.24 21.95
C TYR A 41 5.74 -6.16 22.79
N SER A 42 4.65 -6.47 23.48
CA SER A 42 4.01 -5.55 24.45
C SER A 42 4.87 -5.29 25.68
N GLN A 43 5.85 -6.16 25.97
CA GLN A 43 6.84 -5.92 27.02
C GLN A 43 7.97 -4.99 26.55
N GLU A 44 8.25 -4.97 25.25
CA GLU A 44 9.37 -4.22 24.66
C GLU A 44 8.95 -2.83 24.14
N ALA A 45 7.67 -2.64 23.80
CA ALA A 45 7.12 -1.39 23.29
C ALA A 45 5.73 -1.08 23.88
N PRO A 46 5.42 0.20 24.18
CA PRO A 46 4.16 0.60 24.83
C PRO A 46 2.91 0.43 23.95
N SER A 47 3.07 0.25 22.63
CA SER A 47 1.96 0.00 21.70
C SER A 47 2.44 -0.64 20.39
N PRO A 48 2.73 -1.95 20.38
CA PRO A 48 3.23 -2.60 19.16
C PRO A 48 2.12 -2.69 18.10
N THR A 49 2.45 -2.31 16.88
CA THR A 49 1.57 -2.46 15.71
C THR A 49 1.81 -3.80 15.05
N HIS A 50 0.76 -4.56 14.76
CA HIS A 50 0.83 -5.82 14.04
C HIS A 50 0.46 -5.62 12.57
N LEU A 51 1.36 -5.95 11.65
CA LEU A 51 1.09 -5.94 10.20
C LEU A 51 0.89 -7.37 9.68
N THR A 52 -0.16 -7.59 8.90
CA THR A 52 -0.38 -8.85 8.18
C THR A 52 -0.24 -8.62 6.68
N VAL A 53 0.62 -9.40 6.04
CA VAL A 53 0.86 -9.35 4.59
C VAL A 53 0.31 -10.63 3.96
N ASP A 54 -0.75 -10.48 3.17
CA ASP A 54 -1.37 -11.59 2.45
C ASP A 54 -0.67 -11.84 1.12
N THR A 55 0.05 -12.96 1.05
CA THR A 55 0.75 -13.43 -0.15
C THR A 55 -0.06 -14.43 -0.98
N SER A 56 -1.28 -14.78 -0.54
CA SER A 56 -2.10 -15.81 -1.22
C SER A 56 -2.69 -15.33 -2.55
N LEU A 57 -2.70 -14.01 -2.79
CA LEU A 57 -3.25 -13.37 -4.00
C LEU A 57 -4.69 -13.82 -4.36
N GLN A 58 -5.46 -14.38 -3.43
CA GLN A 58 -6.81 -14.89 -3.70
C GLN A 58 -7.74 -13.79 -4.23
N ASN A 59 -7.53 -12.55 -3.77
CA ASN A 59 -8.28 -11.38 -4.23
C ASN A 59 -7.64 -10.65 -5.42
N GLY A 60 -6.72 -11.31 -6.15
CA GLY A 60 -6.01 -10.74 -7.30
C GLY A 60 -4.99 -9.65 -6.94
N ARG A 61 -4.79 -9.34 -5.66
CA ARG A 61 -3.82 -8.36 -5.16
C ARG A 61 -3.22 -8.80 -3.83
N MET A 62 -1.95 -8.47 -3.62
CA MET A 62 -1.34 -8.56 -2.29
C MET A 62 -2.02 -7.56 -1.36
N SER A 63 -2.53 -8.02 -0.21
CA SER A 63 -3.21 -7.14 0.74
C SER A 63 -2.38 -6.96 2.00
N ILE A 64 -2.28 -5.71 2.47
CA ILE A 64 -1.58 -5.37 3.70
C ILE A 64 -2.61 -4.76 4.64
N LYS A 65 -2.73 -5.34 5.84
CA LYS A 65 -3.58 -4.83 6.92
C LYS A 65 -2.70 -4.56 8.13
N ALA A 66 -3.01 -3.50 8.87
CA ALA A 66 -2.35 -3.19 10.13
C ALA A 66 -3.38 -3.27 11.26
N TYR A 67 -2.92 -3.64 12.44
CA TYR A 67 -3.74 -3.78 13.63
C TYR A 67 -3.00 -3.20 14.83
N VAL A 68 -3.77 -2.60 15.74
CA VAL A 68 -3.29 -2.22 17.07
C VAL A 68 -4.05 -3.03 18.11
N SER A 69 -3.36 -3.43 19.17
CA SER A 69 -4.02 -4.11 20.29
C SER A 69 -4.81 -3.14 21.14
N THR A 70 -6.03 -3.53 21.48
CA THR A 70 -6.84 -2.89 22.52
C THR A 70 -7.18 -3.96 23.55
N LEU A 71 -6.86 -3.68 24.82
CA LEU A 71 -7.24 -4.57 25.92
C LEU A 71 -8.77 -4.56 26.03
N MET A 72 -9.37 -5.75 26.00
CA MET A 72 -10.81 -5.92 26.09
C MET A 72 -11.10 -6.96 27.17
N GLY A 73 -11.80 -6.55 28.22
CA GLY A 73 -12.14 -7.44 29.32
C GLY A 73 -13.06 -6.77 30.33
N VAL A 74 -13.82 -7.59 31.05
CA VAL A 74 -14.63 -7.13 32.19
C VAL A 74 -13.74 -7.05 33.44
N PRO A 75 -13.86 -6.01 34.27
CA PRO A 75 -13.13 -5.92 35.52
C PRO A 75 -13.34 -7.18 36.38
N GLY A 76 -12.25 -7.84 36.77
CA GLY A 76 -12.29 -9.05 37.61
C GLY A 76 -12.43 -10.40 36.88
N ARG A 77 -12.38 -10.43 35.54
CA ARG A 77 -12.33 -11.68 34.73
C ARG A 77 -11.20 -11.63 33.69
N THR A 78 -11.13 -12.65 32.83
CA THR A 78 -10.13 -12.78 31.76
C THR A 78 -10.08 -11.52 30.88
N VAL A 79 -8.91 -10.90 30.83
CA VAL A 79 -8.61 -9.79 29.92
C VAL A 79 -8.13 -10.41 28.61
N GLY A 80 -8.90 -10.20 27.54
CA GLY A 80 -8.51 -10.54 26.17
C GLY A 80 -7.80 -9.38 25.49
N VAL A 81 -7.10 -9.69 24.41
CA VAL A 81 -6.53 -8.69 23.51
C VAL A 81 -7.34 -8.71 22.21
N MET A 82 -7.96 -7.59 21.87
CA MET A 82 -8.62 -7.40 20.59
C MET A 82 -7.68 -6.67 19.63
N PHE A 83 -7.65 -7.09 18.37
CA PHE A 83 -6.91 -6.40 17.33
C PHE A 83 -7.86 -5.49 16.56
N THR A 84 -7.65 -4.18 16.70
CA THR A 84 -8.43 -3.16 16.00
C THR A 84 -7.72 -2.81 14.68
N PRO A 85 -8.40 -2.94 13.53
CA PRO A 85 -7.78 -2.65 12.23
C PRO A 85 -7.47 -1.17 12.09
N LEU A 86 -6.34 -0.87 11.47
CA LEU A 86 -5.86 0.47 11.14
C LEU A 86 -5.80 0.67 9.63
N THR A 87 -6.08 1.89 9.19
CA THR A 87 -5.92 2.29 7.79
C THR A 87 -4.44 2.45 7.47
N VAL A 88 -3.94 1.64 6.53
CA VAL A 88 -2.56 1.73 6.03
C VAL A 88 -2.49 2.70 4.85
N LYS A 89 -1.50 3.59 4.86
CA LYS A 89 -1.16 4.48 3.74
C LYS A 89 0.33 4.41 3.49
N TYR A 90 0.72 4.43 2.23
CA TYR A 90 2.11 4.55 1.83
C TYR A 90 2.50 6.04 1.86
N ALA A 91 3.56 6.34 2.59
CA ALA A 91 4.26 7.61 2.51
C ALA A 91 5.60 7.35 1.81
N TYR A 92 5.95 8.21 0.87
CA TYR A 92 7.19 8.13 0.11
C TYR A 92 7.85 9.50 0.10
N TYR A 93 9.18 9.53 0.13
CA TYR A 93 9.94 10.75 -0.14
C TYR A 93 10.00 11.01 -1.66
N ASP A 94 10.26 12.26 -2.05
CA ASP A 94 10.33 12.63 -3.47
C ASP A 94 11.38 11.81 -4.23
N THR A 95 12.55 11.58 -3.64
CA THR A 95 13.61 10.76 -4.24
C THR A 95 13.20 9.29 -4.38
N GLU A 96 12.58 8.71 -3.35
CA GLU A 96 12.12 7.31 -3.39
C GLU A 96 11.03 7.12 -4.44
N ARG A 97 10.15 8.12 -4.62
CA ARG A 97 9.09 8.08 -5.62
C ARG A 97 9.66 7.91 -7.02
N ILE A 98 10.73 8.65 -7.36
CA ILE A 98 11.38 8.58 -8.68
C ILE A 98 11.97 7.18 -8.90
N GLU A 99 12.64 6.63 -7.88
CA GLU A 99 13.21 5.28 -7.95
C GLU A 99 12.15 4.20 -8.06
N VAL A 100 11.07 4.30 -7.28
CA VAL A 100 9.95 3.35 -7.32
C VAL A 100 9.26 3.38 -8.69
N ASP A 101 9.07 4.56 -9.29
CA ASP A 101 8.54 4.68 -10.64
C ASP A 101 9.43 3.99 -11.68
N LEU A 102 10.75 4.19 -11.57
CA LEU A 102 11.71 3.51 -12.44
C LEU A 102 11.62 1.99 -12.28
N ILE A 103 11.59 1.47 -11.05
CA ILE A 103 11.46 0.03 -10.79
C ILE A 103 10.12 -0.49 -11.32
N MET A 104 9.04 0.28 -11.20
CA MET A 104 7.70 -0.12 -11.67
C MET A 104 7.68 -0.35 -13.20
N LYS A 105 8.49 0.37 -13.97
CA LYS A 105 8.65 0.13 -15.43
C LYS A 105 9.14 -1.28 -15.74
N THR A 106 9.87 -1.91 -14.81
CA THR A 106 10.33 -3.30 -14.93
C THR A 106 9.19 -4.30 -15.06
N CYS A 107 8.03 -4.03 -14.46
CA CYS A 107 6.86 -4.90 -14.56
C CYS A 107 6.29 -5.00 -15.98
N PHE A 108 6.53 -3.99 -16.83
CA PHE A 108 6.08 -3.95 -18.22
C PHE A 108 7.12 -4.50 -19.21
N SER A 109 8.35 -4.71 -18.77
CA SER A 109 9.40 -5.32 -19.59
C SER A 109 9.16 -6.83 -19.71
N PRO A 110 9.24 -7.42 -20.93
CA PRO A 110 8.96 -8.84 -21.15
C PRO A 110 9.89 -9.76 -20.34
N ASN A 111 11.13 -9.34 -20.12
CA ASN A 111 12.12 -10.10 -19.35
C ASN A 111 12.24 -9.64 -17.89
N ARG A 112 11.41 -8.68 -17.44
CA ARG A 112 11.53 -8.03 -16.11
C ARG A 112 12.94 -7.52 -15.82
N VAL A 113 13.59 -6.97 -16.84
CA VAL A 113 14.88 -6.30 -16.73
C VAL A 113 14.76 -4.97 -17.47
N ILE A 114 15.27 -3.91 -16.84
CA ILE A 114 15.43 -2.59 -17.43
C ILE A 114 16.87 -2.13 -17.21
N GLY A 115 17.46 -1.49 -18.22
CA GLY A 115 18.72 -0.77 -18.06
C GLY A 115 18.46 0.65 -17.55
N LEU A 116 19.53 1.33 -17.15
CA LEU A 116 19.45 2.78 -16.92
C LEU A 116 19.11 3.47 -18.25
N SER A 117 18.00 4.18 -18.26
CA SER A 117 17.55 4.97 -19.41
C SER A 117 18.31 6.28 -19.49
N SER A 118 18.76 6.64 -20.70
CA SER A 118 19.31 7.97 -20.95
C SER A 118 18.22 9.05 -20.80
N ASP A 119 18.62 10.28 -20.46
CA ASP A 119 17.67 11.39 -20.23
C ASP A 119 16.78 11.65 -21.46
N SER A 120 17.34 11.55 -22.67
CA SER A 120 16.58 11.71 -23.92
C SER A 120 15.51 10.62 -24.11
N GLN A 121 15.82 9.38 -23.71
CA GLN A 121 14.83 8.28 -23.77
C GLN A 121 13.72 8.49 -22.74
N GLN A 122 14.05 8.93 -21.53
CA GLN A 122 13.05 9.25 -20.51
C GLN A 122 12.12 10.38 -20.96
N PHE A 123 12.65 11.37 -21.67
CA PHE A 123 11.86 12.45 -22.27
C PHE A 123 10.91 11.94 -23.36
N GLY A 124 11.37 11.02 -24.21
CA GLY A 124 10.51 10.38 -25.21
C GLY A 124 9.39 9.55 -24.57
N ASP A 125 9.69 8.79 -23.52
CA ASP A 125 8.70 8.04 -22.75
C ASP A 125 7.67 8.98 -22.11
N PHE A 126 8.11 10.13 -21.58
CA PHE A 126 7.21 11.14 -21.04
C PHE A 126 6.29 11.74 -22.13
N GLU A 127 6.82 12.03 -23.31
CA GLU A 127 6.04 12.55 -24.43
C GLU A 127 4.96 11.54 -24.86
N THR A 128 5.31 10.25 -24.96
CA THR A 128 4.33 9.20 -25.29
C THR A 128 3.25 9.08 -24.21
N MET A 129 3.62 9.16 -22.93
CA MET A 129 2.67 9.17 -21.81
C MET A 129 1.74 10.39 -21.86
N LEU A 130 2.26 11.58 -22.18
CA LEU A 130 1.43 12.78 -22.32
C LEU A 130 0.46 12.66 -23.50
N ASN A 131 0.94 12.17 -24.64
CA ASN A 131 0.12 12.00 -25.83
C ASN A 131 -1.03 11.01 -25.59
N SER A 132 -0.79 9.91 -24.87
CA SER A 132 -1.87 8.97 -24.52
C SER A 132 -2.89 9.61 -23.59
N ASN A 133 -2.46 10.32 -22.55
CA ASN A 133 -3.36 11.02 -21.63
C ASN A 133 -4.21 12.09 -22.33
N ILE A 134 -3.64 12.83 -23.28
CA ILE A 134 -4.38 13.82 -24.07
C ILE A 134 -5.41 13.13 -24.97
N SER A 135 -5.03 12.02 -25.63
CA SER A 135 -5.96 11.23 -26.43
C SER A 135 -7.15 10.72 -25.60
N ASP A 136 -6.89 10.21 -24.40
CA ASP A 136 -7.94 9.73 -23.48
C ASP A 136 -8.87 10.88 -23.06
N LEU A 137 -8.31 12.04 -22.70
CA LEU A 137 -9.10 13.23 -22.33
C LEU A 137 -9.98 13.72 -23.49
N LEU A 138 -9.44 13.74 -24.71
CA LEU A 138 -10.17 14.13 -25.91
C LEU A 138 -11.30 13.15 -26.20
N MET A 139 -11.07 11.85 -26.05
CA MET A 139 -12.10 10.82 -26.18
C MET A 139 -13.22 11.02 -25.15
N VAL A 140 -12.88 11.23 -23.88
CA VAL A 140 -13.88 11.48 -22.82
C VAL A 140 -14.70 12.73 -23.12
N THR A 141 -14.04 13.82 -23.52
CA THR A 141 -14.72 15.08 -23.88
C THR A 141 -15.63 14.90 -25.09
N TYR A 142 -15.17 14.16 -26.10
CA TYR A 142 -15.95 13.86 -27.28
C TYR A 142 -17.21 13.05 -26.94
N LEU A 143 -17.07 11.99 -26.14
CA LEU A 143 -18.20 11.17 -25.69
C LEU A 143 -19.20 11.96 -24.84
N ALA A 144 -18.71 12.84 -23.95
CA ALA A 144 -19.58 13.71 -23.15
C ALA A 144 -20.39 14.67 -24.04
N ASN A 145 -19.77 15.27 -25.05
CA ASN A 145 -20.46 16.15 -25.99
C ASN A 145 -21.48 15.39 -26.86
N LEU A 146 -21.16 14.16 -27.26
CA LEU A 146 -22.07 13.30 -28.00
C LEU A 146 -23.30 12.93 -27.16
N THR A 147 -23.12 12.50 -25.91
CA THR A 147 -24.23 12.15 -25.02
C THR A 147 -25.10 13.36 -24.69
N GLN A 148 -24.50 14.52 -24.44
CA GLN A 148 -25.26 15.76 -24.23
C GLN A 148 -26.10 16.14 -25.45
N SER A 149 -25.55 15.97 -26.66
CA SER A 149 -26.27 16.20 -27.91
C SER A 149 -27.43 15.22 -28.08
N GLN A 150 -27.21 13.93 -27.77
CA GLN A 150 -28.25 12.90 -27.80
C GLN A 150 -29.36 13.17 -26.78
N ILE A 151 -29.03 13.60 -25.56
CA ILE A 151 -30.02 13.98 -24.52
C ILE A 151 -30.86 15.15 -25.03
N THR A 152 -30.22 16.20 -25.53
CA THR A 152 -30.91 17.39 -26.06
C THR A 152 -31.88 17.03 -27.20
N LEU A 153 -31.47 16.13 -28.10
CA LEU A 153 -32.33 15.65 -29.17
C LEU A 153 -33.49 14.81 -28.63
N ASN A 154 -33.25 13.91 -27.69
CA ASN A 154 -34.30 13.11 -27.06
C ASN A 154 -35.31 13.98 -26.31
N GLU A 155 -34.87 14.99 -25.57
CA GLU A 155 -35.77 15.95 -24.91
C GLU A 155 -36.65 16.68 -25.92
N LYS A 156 -36.11 17.08 -27.07
CA LYS A 156 -36.90 17.70 -28.15
C LYS A 156 -37.88 16.73 -28.81
N LEU A 157 -37.52 15.46 -28.96
CA LEU A 157 -38.40 14.43 -29.52
C LEU A 157 -39.51 14.00 -28.56
N VAL A 158 -39.27 13.99 -27.25
CA VAL A 158 -40.28 13.66 -26.23
C VAL A 158 -41.29 14.81 -26.03
N ASN A 159 -40.88 16.04 -26.29
CA ASN A 159 -41.74 17.23 -26.19
C ASN A 159 -42.54 17.54 -27.47
N LEU A 160 -42.50 16.64 -28.47
CA LEU A 160 -43.32 16.64 -29.69
C LEU A 160 -44.52 15.70 -29.52
#